data_AF-A0A2W5N6N4-F1
#
_entry.id   AF-A0A2W5N6N4-F1
#
_cell.length_a   1.000
_cell.length_b   1.000
_cell.length_c   1.000
_cell.angle_alpha   90.00
_cell.angle_beta   90.00
_cell.angle_gamma   90.00
#
_symmetry.space_group_name_H-M   'P 1'
#
loop_
_entity.id
_entity.type
_entity.pdbx_description
1 polymer ?
#
loop_
_entity_poly.entity_id
_entity_poly.type
_entity_poly.pdbx_seq_one_letter_code
_entity_poly.pdbx_strand_id
1 'polypeptide(L)'
;MKKARRASAPAAGAAIEAAPARAKRSTGQLVLIGALVLGFAGAFGYVALKPKLSARGAQPASGLGLAPDWIPRILPAAGSLVLVDLSARGAAIRPLEASGAHFDFAGDGFAERTAWPMSGTGILGYLVPIEGGGQRFELISGTGGEGPLAAFDENGDGRLDAADFWFGRIAVWNDVDGDGFVGEREIRSLASYFVGSIALDPVVSGDIPAGGRRLGEIRYADGTAVEAREILTETAPSDTVMLVPTGFQWDQRVYLLPNLGERGIIPSAAYAMSADPALLEAGERLTRRLLNGQVAIFREELRDFVTALAMPGRGVPGFEDPRLEVLAREAGFTKAMFDATGKPAPSEAEVAGNFDRLVNETALDFCLQAVGLHVPSMEDRMFAAHPLAWLDTMRVGGGFEPDLRVVVERGAEEVARGAMTGEDLIALIEITAPRLDPEAIRALRDRRVKARIDAALGTEAREFHRRLKDLNGDA
;
A
#
# COMPACT_ATOMS: atom_id res chain seq x y z
N MET A 1 -3.16 32.15 -66.51
CA MET A 1 -4.39 32.97 -66.59
C MET A 1 -5.54 32.20 -65.97
N LYS A 2 -6.27 32.85 -65.04
CA LYS A 2 -7.68 32.62 -64.58
C LYS A 2 -8.08 31.19 -64.15
N LYS A 3 -8.28 30.95 -62.84
CA LYS A 3 -9.55 31.05 -62.07
C LYS A 3 -10.55 29.92 -62.43
N ALA A 4 -11.30 29.27 -61.55
CA ALA A 4 -11.46 29.26 -60.09
C ALA A 4 -12.62 28.28 -59.74
N ARG A 5 -12.62 27.75 -58.49
CA ARG A 5 -13.78 27.39 -57.63
C ARG A 5 -14.64 26.18 -58.06
N ARG A 6 -15.28 25.37 -57.19
CA ARG A 6 -15.57 25.31 -55.73
C ARG A 6 -16.07 23.86 -55.46
N ALA A 7 -15.55 23.13 -54.48
CA ALA A 7 -16.14 22.84 -53.15
C ALA A 7 -17.56 22.19 -53.13
N SER A 8 -17.64 20.92 -52.70
CA SER A 8 -18.48 20.41 -51.58
C SER A 8 -18.59 18.87 -51.59
N ALA A 9 -18.13 18.22 -50.51
CA ALA A 9 -18.56 16.87 -50.08
C ALA A 9 -19.86 17.01 -49.23
N PRO A 10 -20.50 15.98 -48.63
CA PRO A 10 -20.12 14.55 -48.51
C PRO A 10 -21.30 13.54 -48.62
N ALA A 11 -21.00 12.23 -48.45
CA ALA A 11 -21.70 11.27 -47.57
C ALA A 11 -21.84 9.85 -48.16
N ALA A 12 -21.68 8.88 -47.25
CA ALA A 12 -21.54 7.44 -47.43
C ALA A 12 -22.79 6.69 -47.92
N GLY A 13 -22.56 5.48 -48.46
CA GLY A 13 -23.58 4.44 -48.64
C GLY A 13 -22.95 3.11 -49.07
N ALA A 14 -23.07 2.10 -48.20
CA ALA A 14 -22.53 0.74 -48.35
C ALA A 14 -23.45 -0.21 -49.14
N ALA A 15 -22.88 -1.27 -49.74
CA ALA A 15 -23.48 -2.59 -50.03
C ALA A 15 -22.36 -3.51 -50.57
N ILE A 16 -21.90 -4.56 -49.90
CA ILE A 16 -22.44 -5.94 -49.79
C ILE A 16 -22.64 -6.62 -51.15
N GLU A 17 -21.80 -7.62 -51.47
CA GLU A 17 -22.12 -8.66 -52.44
C GLU A 17 -21.54 -10.03 -52.02
N ALA A 18 -22.20 -11.09 -52.46
CA ALA A 18 -22.31 -12.41 -51.83
C ALA A 18 -21.37 -13.50 -52.41
N ALA A 19 -21.26 -14.61 -51.68
CA ALA A 19 -20.55 -15.85 -52.02
C ALA A 19 -21.20 -16.64 -53.19
N PRO A 20 -20.60 -17.76 -53.68
CA PRO A 20 -20.89 -19.08 -53.06
C PRO A 20 -19.82 -20.22 -53.13
N ALA A 21 -19.94 -21.16 -52.17
CA ALA A 21 -19.81 -22.66 -52.22
C ALA A 21 -18.47 -23.35 -52.61
N ARG A 22 -18.02 -24.54 -52.12
CA ARG A 22 -18.36 -25.55 -51.07
C ARG A 22 -17.36 -26.73 -51.20
N ALA A 23 -16.75 -27.29 -50.12
CA ALA A 23 -16.48 -28.75 -49.94
C ALA A 23 -15.67 -29.14 -48.65
N LYS A 24 -16.39 -29.77 -47.70
CA LYS A 24 -16.12 -30.95 -46.80
C LYS A 24 -14.76 -31.24 -46.10
N ARG A 25 -14.89 -31.43 -44.75
CA ARG A 25 -14.30 -32.45 -43.82
C ARG A 25 -12.77 -32.38 -43.60
N SER A 26 -12.17 -32.53 -42.40
CA SER A 26 -12.59 -33.05 -41.08
C SER A 26 -11.47 -32.83 -40.04
N THR A 27 -11.85 -32.81 -38.75
CA THR A 27 -11.06 -33.26 -37.57
C THR A 27 -9.82 -32.47 -37.11
N GLY A 28 -9.92 -31.95 -35.88
CA GLY A 28 -8.85 -32.06 -34.88
C GLY A 28 -8.00 -30.81 -34.63
N GLN A 29 -7.91 -30.45 -33.36
CA GLN A 29 -7.03 -29.44 -32.74
C GLN A 29 -7.45 -27.98 -32.91
N LEU A 30 -8.15 -27.47 -31.88
CA LEU A 30 -8.18 -26.04 -31.61
C LEU A 30 -7.21 -25.75 -30.45
N VAL A 31 -6.04 -25.25 -30.84
CA VAL A 31 -5.24 -24.33 -30.05
C VAL A 31 -6.08 -23.06 -29.87
N LEU A 32 -6.26 -22.59 -28.64
CA LEU A 32 -6.79 -21.24 -28.42
C LEU A 32 -5.94 -20.51 -27.37
N ILE A 33 -4.88 -19.87 -27.85
CA ILE A 33 -4.29 -18.70 -27.21
C ILE A 33 -4.49 -17.55 -28.20
N GLY A 34 -5.06 -16.45 -27.70
CA GLY A 34 -4.98 -15.12 -28.31
C GLY A 34 -6.08 -14.75 -29.30
N ALA A 35 -7.15 -14.13 -28.79
CA ALA A 35 -7.78 -12.92 -29.36
C ALA A 35 -9.16 -12.67 -28.71
N LEU A 36 -9.24 -11.72 -27.78
CA LEU A 36 -10.45 -10.88 -27.68
C LEU A 36 -10.09 -9.53 -27.02
N VAL A 37 -9.44 -8.65 -27.79
CA VAL A 37 -9.55 -7.21 -27.60
C VAL A 37 -10.51 -6.72 -28.68
N LEU A 38 -11.76 -6.44 -28.29
CA LEU A 38 -12.60 -5.32 -28.77
C LEU A 38 -14.06 -5.55 -28.36
N GLY A 39 -14.53 -4.70 -27.44
CA GLY A 39 -15.93 -4.33 -27.32
C GLY A 39 -16.58 -4.68 -25.99
N PHE A 40 -16.35 -3.89 -24.95
CA PHE A 40 -17.37 -3.58 -23.93
C PHE A 40 -17.00 -2.28 -23.20
N ALA A 41 -17.24 -1.16 -23.88
CA ALA A 41 -17.52 0.09 -23.19
C ALA A 41 -19.02 0.08 -22.84
N GLY A 42 -19.33 0.06 -21.55
CA GLY A 42 -20.65 0.37 -21.01
C GLY A 42 -21.48 -0.84 -20.58
N ALA A 43 -21.40 -1.19 -19.28
CA ALA A 43 -22.54 -1.33 -18.38
C ALA A 43 -22.15 -2.03 -17.07
N PHE A 44 -21.92 -1.21 -16.03
CA PHE A 44 -22.12 -1.45 -14.60
C PHE A 44 -21.40 -2.59 -13.85
N GLY A 45 -20.74 -2.19 -12.75
CA GLY A 45 -20.37 -3.09 -11.65
C GLY A 45 -19.17 -2.66 -10.82
N TYR A 46 -19.03 -1.36 -10.52
CA TYR A 46 -18.05 -0.80 -9.58
C TYR A 46 -18.24 -1.43 -8.17
N VAL A 47 -17.78 -2.66 -7.96
CA VAL A 47 -17.61 -3.24 -6.63
C VAL A 47 -16.30 -2.68 -6.09
N ALA A 48 -16.40 -1.47 -5.54
CA ALA A 48 -15.54 -0.86 -4.54
C ALA A 48 -14.08 -1.37 -4.41
N LEU A 49 -13.33 -1.44 -5.50
CA LEU A 49 -11.90 -1.15 -5.43
C LEU A 49 -11.82 0.38 -5.38
N LYS A 50 -11.84 0.94 -4.18
CA LYS A 50 -11.13 2.21 -3.94
C LYS A 50 -9.72 1.83 -3.51
N PRO A 51 -8.76 1.54 -4.41
CA PRO A 51 -7.45 2.04 -4.12
C PRO A 51 -7.61 3.57 -4.04
N LYS A 52 -7.13 4.21 -2.98
CA LYS A 52 -6.90 5.65 -2.98
C LYS A 52 -5.84 5.92 -4.05
N LEU A 53 -6.19 5.80 -5.33
CA LEU A 53 -5.33 6.21 -6.44
C LEU A 53 -5.30 7.73 -6.37
N SER A 54 -4.29 8.27 -5.69
CA SER A 54 -4.00 9.70 -5.67
C SER A 54 -3.49 10.13 -7.05
N ALA A 55 -4.38 10.12 -8.05
CA ALA A 55 -4.20 10.94 -9.24
C ALA A 55 -4.57 12.40 -8.90
N ARG A 56 -3.94 12.98 -7.86
CA ARG A 56 -3.85 14.43 -7.69
C ARG A 56 -2.61 14.84 -8.47
N GLY A 57 -2.69 15.89 -9.28
CA GLY A 57 -1.51 16.48 -9.97
C GLY A 57 -0.50 17.15 -9.01
N ALA A 58 -0.49 16.71 -7.74
CA ALA A 58 0.42 17.13 -6.69
C ALA A 58 1.75 16.39 -6.83
N GLN A 59 2.85 17.06 -6.52
CA GLN A 59 4.15 16.40 -6.48
C GLN A 59 4.36 15.82 -5.07
N PRO A 60 4.88 14.58 -4.95
CA PRO A 60 5.31 14.08 -3.66
C PRO A 60 6.49 14.91 -3.18
N ALA A 61 6.40 15.46 -1.97
CA ALA A 61 7.56 15.99 -1.26
C ALA A 61 8.21 14.86 -0.44
N SER A 62 9.54 14.90 -0.31
CA SER A 62 10.32 13.90 0.41
C SER A 62 11.23 14.52 1.47
N GLY A 63 11.63 13.71 2.45
CA GLY A 63 12.40 14.13 3.62
C GLY A 63 13.93 13.95 3.55
N LEU A 64 14.52 13.56 2.42
CA LEU A 64 15.91 13.12 2.37
C LEU A 64 16.91 14.25 2.05
N GLY A 65 17.32 14.97 3.09
CA GLY A 65 18.51 15.83 3.09
C GLY A 65 19.78 15.10 3.56
N LEU A 66 20.84 15.17 2.76
CA LEU A 66 22.25 14.73 2.97
C LEU A 66 22.61 14.10 4.34
N ALA A 67 22.62 12.76 4.41
CA ALA A 67 23.22 11.99 5.51
C ALA A 67 24.29 11.01 4.99
N PRO A 68 25.46 10.87 5.65
CA PRO A 68 26.50 9.90 5.26
C PRO A 68 26.01 8.44 5.28
N ASP A 69 26.48 7.64 4.31
CA ASP A 69 25.96 6.32 3.92
C ASP A 69 26.16 5.13 4.89
N TRP A 70 26.19 5.31 6.22
CA TRP A 70 26.44 4.17 7.12
C TRP A 70 25.73 4.16 8.50
N ILE A 71 24.75 5.03 8.76
CA ILE A 71 23.77 4.80 9.82
C ILE A 71 22.66 3.90 9.27
N PRO A 72 22.20 2.84 9.96
CA PRO A 72 21.15 1.97 9.44
C PRO A 72 19.87 2.77 9.14
N ARG A 73 19.63 3.02 7.84
CA ARG A 73 18.46 3.65 7.21
C ARG A 73 17.22 2.75 7.32
N ILE A 74 16.81 2.39 8.53
CA ILE A 74 15.72 1.41 8.74
C ILE A 74 14.69 1.87 9.76
N LEU A 75 15.01 2.82 10.64
CA LEU A 75 13.97 3.41 11.48
C LEU A 75 13.39 4.60 10.73
N PRO A 76 12.05 4.76 10.63
CA PRO A 76 11.48 6.00 10.12
C PRO A 76 12.14 7.11 10.93
N ALA A 77 12.86 8.01 10.25
CA ALA A 77 13.34 9.21 10.88
C ALA A 77 12.11 9.83 11.53
N ALA A 78 12.12 10.03 12.85
CA ALA A 78 11.04 10.77 13.49
C ALA A 78 10.85 12.04 12.66
N GLY A 79 9.63 12.27 12.15
CA GLY A 79 9.39 13.23 11.09
C GLY A 79 9.82 14.62 11.52
N SER A 80 11.01 15.05 11.13
CA SER A 80 11.53 16.36 11.52
C SER A 80 10.97 17.41 10.57
N LEU A 81 10.24 18.38 11.12
CA LEU A 81 9.72 19.53 10.39
C LEU A 81 10.26 20.81 11.00
N VAL A 82 10.70 21.73 10.14
CA VAL A 82 10.98 23.11 10.54
C VAL A 82 9.77 23.98 10.25
N LEU A 83 9.13 24.48 11.31
CA LEU A 83 7.89 25.24 11.25
C LEU A 83 8.11 26.74 11.34
N VAL A 84 7.22 27.47 10.68
CA VAL A 84 7.09 28.93 10.71
C VAL A 84 5.67 29.30 11.07
N ASP A 85 5.49 30.20 12.02
CA ASP A 85 4.19 30.81 12.27
C ASP A 85 3.89 31.89 11.21
N LEU A 86 2.90 31.62 10.36
CA LEU A 86 2.44 32.55 9.32
C LEU A 86 1.25 33.40 9.78
N SER A 87 0.68 33.10 10.95
CA SER A 87 -0.57 33.68 11.45
C SER A 87 -0.39 34.66 12.61
N ALA A 88 0.84 34.76 13.15
CA ALA A 88 1.16 35.47 14.38
C ALA A 88 0.34 34.98 15.60
N ARG A 89 -0.05 33.69 15.60
CA ARG A 89 -0.79 33.02 16.70
C ARG A 89 -0.04 31.82 17.28
N GLY A 90 1.20 31.61 16.85
CA GLY A 90 2.02 30.44 17.12
C GLY A 90 1.86 29.36 16.06
N ALA A 91 2.97 28.66 15.77
CA ALA A 91 2.95 27.43 14.99
C ALA A 91 2.15 26.35 15.74
N ALA A 92 1.30 25.62 15.02
CA ALA A 92 0.37 24.69 15.62
C ALA A 92 0.25 23.39 14.80
N ILE A 93 0.18 22.27 15.51
CA ILE A 93 0.12 20.91 14.96
C ILE A 93 -1.25 20.29 15.26
N ARG A 94 -1.79 19.60 14.26
CA ARG A 94 -2.90 18.66 14.42
C ARG A 94 -2.32 17.32 14.89
N PRO A 95 -2.76 16.79 16.04
CA PRO A 95 -2.24 15.53 16.58
C PRO A 95 -2.55 14.36 15.64
N LEU A 96 -1.78 13.27 15.76
CA LEU A 96 -1.84 12.12 14.86
C LEU A 96 -3.25 11.53 14.75
N GLU A 97 -3.99 11.44 15.86
CA GLU A 97 -5.33 10.85 15.92
C GLU A 97 -6.38 11.69 15.18
N ALA A 98 -6.13 12.99 15.01
CA ALA A 98 -7.00 13.92 14.31
C ALA A 98 -6.51 14.23 12.89
N SER A 99 -5.29 13.80 12.53
CA SER A 99 -4.67 14.09 11.24
C SER A 99 -5.03 13.05 10.19
N GLY A 100 -5.35 13.52 8.98
CA GLY A 100 -5.48 12.69 7.78
C GLY A 100 -4.25 12.75 6.87
N ALA A 101 -3.25 13.56 7.22
CA ALA A 101 -2.07 13.79 6.40
C ALA A 101 -1.17 12.56 6.38
N HIS A 102 -0.63 12.25 5.20
CA HIS A 102 0.38 11.22 5.02
C HIS A 102 1.60 11.86 4.37
N PHE A 103 2.79 11.60 4.90
CA PHE A 103 4.03 12.16 4.36
C PHE A 103 5.17 11.14 4.42
N ASP A 104 5.95 11.05 3.35
CA ASP A 104 7.08 10.12 3.22
C ASP A 104 8.37 10.77 3.75
N PHE A 105 8.60 10.63 5.06
CA PHE A 105 9.80 11.14 5.71
C PHE A 105 11.05 10.31 5.35
N ALA A 106 10.88 9.02 5.07
CA ALA A 106 11.97 8.09 4.79
C ALA A 106 12.45 8.16 3.32
N GLY A 107 11.65 8.73 2.43
CA GLY A 107 11.88 8.74 0.98
C GLY A 107 11.86 7.34 0.36
N ASP A 108 11.10 6.41 0.94
CA ASP A 108 11.06 5.01 0.48
C ASP A 108 9.87 4.71 -0.47
N GLY A 109 9.03 5.72 -0.71
CA GLY A 109 7.85 5.63 -1.55
C GLY A 109 6.57 5.29 -0.79
N PHE A 110 6.60 5.26 0.54
CA PHE A 110 5.43 5.07 1.39
C PHE A 110 5.26 6.26 2.33
N ALA A 111 4.15 6.98 2.19
CA ALA A 111 3.84 8.11 3.03
C ALA A 111 3.14 7.64 4.31
N GLU A 112 3.75 7.81 5.48
CA GLU A 112 3.14 7.42 6.76
C GLU A 112 2.16 8.48 7.26
N ARG A 113 1.06 8.06 7.87
CA ARG A 113 0.15 9.00 8.55
C ARG A 113 0.90 9.70 9.67
N THR A 114 0.75 11.02 9.76
CA THR A 114 1.55 11.82 10.70
C THR A 114 0.77 12.97 11.32
N ALA A 115 1.15 13.36 12.54
CA ALA A 115 0.75 14.63 13.12
C ALA A 115 1.27 15.77 12.21
N TRP A 116 0.41 16.74 11.91
CA TRP A 116 0.65 17.64 10.78
C TRP A 116 0.39 19.11 11.07
N PRO A 117 1.14 20.06 10.50
CA PRO A 117 0.88 21.48 10.67
C PRO A 117 -0.55 21.88 10.29
N MET A 118 -1.14 22.75 11.12
CA MET A 118 -2.43 23.35 10.81
C MET A 118 -2.27 24.55 9.88
N SER A 119 -3.33 24.86 9.13
CA SER A 119 -3.39 26.09 8.31
C SER A 119 -2.94 27.32 9.10
N GLY A 120 -2.02 28.08 8.53
CA GLY A 120 -1.37 29.22 9.20
C GLY A 120 -0.03 28.88 9.85
N THR A 121 0.38 27.61 9.82
CA THR A 121 1.74 27.15 10.12
C THR A 121 2.39 26.68 8.83
N GLY A 122 3.47 27.34 8.43
CA GLY A 122 4.26 26.95 7.27
C GLY A 122 5.35 25.95 7.64
N ILE A 123 5.77 25.15 6.67
CA ILE A 123 6.91 24.23 6.76
C ILE A 123 8.02 24.78 5.88
N LEU A 124 9.25 24.89 6.40
CA LEU A 124 10.40 25.27 5.61
C LEU A 124 10.92 24.08 4.79
N GLY A 125 11.17 24.38 3.53
CA GLY A 125 11.85 23.50 2.60
C GLY A 125 12.63 24.31 1.58
N TYR A 126 13.14 23.64 0.56
CA TYR A 126 13.88 24.27 -0.51
C TYR A 126 13.50 23.64 -1.85
N LEU A 127 13.61 24.46 -2.90
CA LEU A 127 13.29 24.03 -4.26
C LEU A 127 14.53 23.49 -4.95
N VAL A 128 14.49 22.22 -5.35
CA VAL A 128 15.54 21.59 -6.16
C VAL A 128 15.07 21.36 -7.59
N PRO A 129 15.93 21.58 -8.60
CA PRO A 129 15.60 21.26 -9.98
C PRO A 129 15.31 19.76 -10.17
N ILE A 130 14.43 19.44 -11.12
CA ILE A 130 14.16 18.07 -11.55
C ILE A 130 14.56 17.87 -13.02
N GLU A 131 14.96 16.65 -13.35
CA GLU A 131 15.19 16.25 -14.74
C GLU A 131 13.90 16.38 -15.55
N GLY A 132 14.00 16.92 -16.76
CA GLY A 132 12.83 17.26 -17.59
C GLY A 132 12.28 18.67 -17.37
N GLY A 133 12.83 19.43 -16.41
CA GLY A 133 12.47 20.82 -16.13
C GLY A 133 11.42 20.97 -15.02
N GLY A 134 11.46 22.10 -14.33
CA GLY A 134 10.66 22.37 -13.14
C GLY A 134 11.48 22.29 -11.84
N GLN A 135 10.78 22.31 -10.71
CA GLN A 135 11.35 22.21 -9.38
C GLN A 135 10.49 21.28 -8.54
N ARG A 136 11.10 20.55 -7.60
CA ARG A 136 10.42 19.83 -6.52
C ARG A 136 10.76 20.48 -5.19
N PHE A 137 9.85 20.36 -4.24
CA PHE A 137 10.05 20.83 -2.87
C PHE A 137 10.61 19.70 -2.02
N GLU A 138 11.70 19.98 -1.31
CA GLU A 138 12.32 19.08 -0.33
C GLU A 138 12.25 19.73 1.04
N LEU A 139 11.97 18.95 2.09
CA LEU A 139 11.95 19.47 3.45
C LEU A 139 13.34 19.85 3.92
N ILE A 140 13.40 20.94 4.70
CA ILE A 140 14.55 21.20 5.57
C ILE A 140 14.30 20.40 6.85
N SER A 141 15.12 19.39 7.09
CA SER A 141 15.03 18.48 8.24
C SER A 141 16.39 18.28 8.90
N GLY A 142 16.39 17.97 10.20
CA GLY A 142 17.60 17.85 11.00
C GLY A 142 17.73 16.47 11.61
N THR A 143 18.76 15.72 11.22
CA THR A 143 19.14 14.45 11.89
C THR A 143 20.60 14.44 12.35
N GLY A 144 21.42 15.39 11.90
CA GLY A 144 22.81 15.58 12.32
C GLY A 144 22.96 16.81 13.21
N GLY A 145 23.77 16.73 14.26
CA GLY A 145 23.94 17.73 15.31
C GLY A 145 24.47 19.11 14.91
N GLU A 146 24.37 19.51 13.65
CA GLU A 146 24.65 20.85 13.10
C GLU A 146 23.37 21.70 12.93
N GLY A 147 22.17 21.14 13.18
CA GLY A 147 20.90 21.89 13.10
C GLY A 147 20.46 22.14 11.65
N PRO A 148 19.17 21.96 11.33
CA PRO A 148 18.71 21.84 9.94
C PRO A 148 18.92 23.09 9.07
N LEU A 149 18.99 24.28 9.67
CA LEU A 149 19.17 25.55 8.94
C LEU A 149 20.64 25.97 8.80
N ALA A 150 21.55 25.47 9.64
CA ALA A 150 22.95 25.90 9.62
C ALA A 150 23.67 25.46 8.33
N ALA A 151 23.26 24.33 7.74
CA ALA A 151 23.78 23.85 6.46
C ALA A 151 23.53 24.81 5.28
N PHE A 152 22.65 25.80 5.45
CA PHE A 152 22.31 26.80 4.44
C PHE A 152 23.04 28.14 4.66
N ASP A 153 23.72 28.33 5.79
CA ASP A 153 24.50 29.53 6.14
C ASP A 153 25.93 29.35 5.64
N GLU A 154 26.16 29.75 4.39
CA GLU A 154 27.41 29.46 3.69
C GLU A 154 28.57 30.32 4.19
N ASN A 155 28.26 31.51 4.71
CA ASN A 155 29.25 32.46 5.18
C ASN A 155 29.51 32.35 6.69
N GLY A 156 28.65 31.65 7.44
CA GLY A 156 28.80 31.32 8.85
C GLY A 156 28.61 32.52 9.79
N ASP A 157 27.86 33.54 9.38
CA ASP A 157 27.60 34.73 10.20
C ASP A 157 26.43 34.56 11.19
N GLY A 158 25.77 33.38 11.17
CA GLY A 158 24.62 33.06 12.01
C GLY A 158 23.31 33.62 11.46
N ARG A 159 23.25 33.98 10.18
CA ARG A 159 22.05 34.52 9.53
C ARG A 159 21.94 34.07 8.09
N LEU A 160 20.82 33.42 7.76
CA LEU A 160 20.44 33.17 6.36
C LEU A 160 19.86 34.45 5.75
N ASP A 161 20.52 35.01 4.75
CA ASP A 161 20.03 36.16 4.01
C ASP A 161 20.50 36.18 2.54
N ALA A 162 20.37 37.31 1.86
CA ALA A 162 20.73 37.46 0.45
C ALA A 162 22.25 37.27 0.16
N ALA A 163 23.10 37.21 1.17
CA ALA A 163 24.51 36.85 1.06
C ALA A 163 24.72 35.34 0.87
N ASP A 164 23.71 34.51 1.19
CA ASP A 164 23.77 33.05 1.02
C ASP A 164 23.08 32.62 -0.28
N PHE A 165 23.77 31.79 -1.07
CA PHE A 165 23.28 31.29 -2.36
C PHE A 165 21.96 30.54 -2.22
N TRP A 166 21.81 29.76 -1.15
CA TRP A 166 20.63 28.93 -0.95
C TRP A 166 19.41 29.70 -0.46
N PHE A 167 19.57 30.89 0.12
CA PHE A 167 18.46 31.65 0.70
C PHE A 167 17.34 31.91 -0.32
N GLY A 168 17.71 32.24 -1.57
CA GLY A 168 16.75 32.44 -2.65
C GLY A 168 15.98 31.19 -3.10
N ARG A 169 16.40 29.99 -2.66
CA ARG A 169 15.76 28.70 -2.95
C ARG A 169 14.90 28.17 -1.81
N ILE A 170 15.04 28.75 -0.61
CA ILE A 170 14.20 28.39 0.53
C ILE A 170 12.77 28.85 0.25
N ALA A 171 11.83 27.96 0.52
CA ALA A 171 10.41 28.17 0.33
C ALA A 171 9.63 27.71 1.56
N VAL A 172 8.44 28.26 1.70
CA VAL A 172 7.48 27.88 2.73
C VAL A 172 6.36 27.08 2.06
N TRP A 173 6.13 25.88 2.56
CA TRP A 173 4.94 25.10 2.26
C TRP A 173 3.87 25.39 3.31
N ASN A 174 2.79 26.02 2.90
CA ASN A 174 1.59 26.14 3.73
C ASN A 174 0.54 25.20 3.16
N ASP A 175 0.52 23.97 3.66
CA ASP A 175 -0.45 22.93 3.33
C ASP A 175 -1.83 23.36 3.84
N VAL A 176 -2.69 23.82 2.92
CA VAL A 176 -3.97 24.45 3.28
C VAL A 176 -5.03 23.39 3.56
N ASP A 177 -5.04 22.30 2.79
CA ASP A 177 -6.02 21.23 2.97
C ASP A 177 -5.55 20.17 3.99
N GLY A 178 -4.26 20.18 4.33
CA GLY A 178 -3.66 19.38 5.39
C GLY A 178 -3.57 17.90 5.01
N ASP A 179 -3.32 17.61 3.72
CA ASP A 179 -3.27 16.25 3.20
C ASP A 179 -1.85 15.65 3.17
N GLY A 180 -0.81 16.47 3.38
CA GLY A 180 0.59 16.04 3.32
C GLY A 180 1.15 15.93 1.89
N PHE A 181 0.46 16.47 0.88
CA PHE A 181 0.91 16.53 -0.50
C PHE A 181 1.09 17.97 -0.96
N VAL A 182 2.14 18.23 -1.73
CA VAL A 182 2.37 19.58 -2.24
C VAL A 182 1.37 19.90 -3.35
N GLY A 183 0.35 20.68 -3.01
CA GLY A 183 -0.66 21.17 -3.93
C GLY A 183 -0.21 22.36 -4.78
N GLU A 184 -1.03 22.68 -5.79
CA GLU A 184 -0.83 23.90 -6.58
C GLU A 184 -0.96 25.13 -5.68
N ARG A 185 0.05 26.02 -5.72
CA ARG A 185 0.09 27.31 -4.98
C ARG A 185 0.25 27.21 -3.46
N GLU A 186 0.57 26.05 -2.93
CA GLU A 186 0.87 25.86 -1.50
C GLU A 186 2.30 26.21 -1.13
N ILE A 187 3.22 26.14 -2.11
CA ILE A 187 4.60 26.58 -1.96
C ILE A 187 4.72 28.04 -2.36
N ARG A 188 5.39 28.85 -1.53
CA ARG A 188 5.80 30.21 -1.89
C ARG A 188 7.20 30.51 -1.39
N SER A 189 7.89 31.41 -2.09
CA SER A 189 9.22 31.88 -1.68
C SER A 189 9.16 32.67 -0.37
N LEU A 190 10.28 32.73 0.36
CA LEU A 190 10.44 33.62 1.51
C LEU A 190 10.12 35.08 1.18
N ALA A 191 10.57 35.57 0.01
CA ALA A 191 10.31 36.93 -0.45
C ALA A 191 8.81 37.22 -0.65
N SER A 192 8.01 36.22 -1.07
CA SER A 192 6.55 36.36 -1.19
C SER A 192 5.84 36.51 0.15
N TYR A 193 6.48 36.07 1.24
CA TYR A 193 6.04 36.31 2.61
C TYR A 193 6.71 37.54 3.24
N PHE A 194 7.45 38.35 2.45
CA PHE A 194 8.23 39.51 2.93
C PHE A 194 9.29 39.16 3.98
N VAL A 195 9.81 37.92 3.97
CA VAL A 195 10.91 37.51 4.85
C VAL A 195 12.23 38.06 4.28
N GLY A 196 12.96 38.81 5.10
CA GLY A 196 14.24 39.42 4.73
C GLY A 196 15.47 38.63 5.20
N SER A 197 15.36 37.90 6.32
CA SER A 197 16.45 37.06 6.84
C SER A 197 15.93 36.04 7.86
N ILE A 198 16.71 34.99 8.11
CA ILE A 198 16.49 34.06 9.23
C ILE A 198 17.73 34.11 10.13
N ALA A 199 17.60 34.67 11.33
CA ALA A 199 18.65 34.59 12.34
C ALA A 199 18.68 33.18 12.94
N LEU A 200 19.86 32.60 13.07
CA LEU A 200 20.07 31.24 13.56
C LEU A 200 20.53 31.25 15.02
N ASP A 201 19.94 30.38 15.82
CA ASP A 201 20.46 30.09 17.15
C ASP A 201 21.71 29.21 17.06
N PRO A 202 22.63 29.29 18.04
CA PRO A 202 23.73 28.35 18.15
C PRO A 202 23.21 26.91 18.21
N VAL A 203 23.86 26.03 17.46
CA VAL A 203 23.45 24.64 17.39
C VAL A 203 23.65 23.96 18.75
N VAL A 204 22.58 23.38 19.28
CA VAL A 204 22.63 22.58 20.49
C VAL A 204 22.55 21.11 20.12
N SER A 205 23.62 20.37 20.40
CA SER A 205 23.65 18.91 20.29
C SER A 205 22.67 18.27 21.28
N GLY A 206 21.84 17.34 20.83
CA GLY A 206 20.91 16.60 21.68
C GLY A 206 19.57 16.33 21.00
N ASP A 207 18.74 15.54 21.69
CA ASP A 207 17.39 15.19 21.24
C ASP A 207 16.48 16.43 21.17
N ILE A 208 15.60 16.45 20.18
CA ILE A 208 14.56 17.48 20.07
C ILE A 208 13.52 17.22 21.17
N PRO A 209 13.24 18.19 22.06
CA PRO A 209 12.27 17.99 23.13
C PRO A 209 10.84 17.93 22.57
N ALA A 210 9.90 17.39 23.34
CA ALA A 210 8.49 17.22 22.93
C ALA A 210 7.79 18.52 22.51
N GLY A 211 8.25 19.68 22.98
CA GLY A 211 7.73 21.00 22.59
C GLY A 211 8.37 21.61 21.33
N GLY A 212 9.33 20.90 20.73
CA GLY A 212 10.19 21.37 19.65
C GLY A 212 11.41 22.16 20.14
N ARG A 213 12.39 22.28 19.25
CA ARG A 213 13.63 23.06 19.45
C ARG A 213 13.52 24.36 18.67
N ARG A 214 13.69 25.50 19.34
CA ARG A 214 13.84 26.79 18.66
C ARG A 214 15.14 26.76 17.83
N LEU A 215 15.04 27.19 16.58
CA LEU A 215 16.16 27.29 15.65
C LEU A 215 16.61 28.73 15.41
N GLY A 216 15.78 29.70 15.81
CA GLY A 216 16.07 31.12 15.68
C GLY A 216 14.84 31.95 15.34
N GLU A 217 15.04 33.00 14.55
CA GLU A 217 14.04 34.04 14.27
C GLU A 217 13.97 34.37 12.77
N ILE A 218 12.79 34.25 12.20
CA ILE A 218 12.47 34.75 10.86
C ILE A 218 12.11 36.22 10.99
N ARG A 219 12.85 37.08 10.28
CA ARG A 219 12.62 38.53 10.28
C ARG A 219 11.98 38.98 8.98
N TYR A 220 10.88 39.70 9.11
CA TYR A 220 10.14 40.30 8.02
C TYR A 220 10.67 41.69 7.67
N ALA A 221 10.38 42.15 6.46
CA ALA A 221 10.81 43.45 5.94
C ALA A 221 10.21 44.65 6.72
N ASP A 222 9.11 44.44 7.44
CA ASP A 222 8.50 45.45 8.31
C ASP A 222 9.14 45.53 9.71
N GLY A 223 10.16 44.70 9.96
CA GLY A 223 10.87 44.62 11.23
C GLY A 223 10.26 43.66 12.25
N THR A 224 9.11 43.04 11.96
CA THR A 224 8.55 42.00 12.82
C THR A 224 9.37 40.71 12.74
N ALA A 225 9.32 39.90 13.80
CA ALA A 225 10.03 38.63 13.85
C ALA A 225 9.14 37.54 14.46
N VAL A 226 9.27 36.32 13.93
CA VAL A 226 8.60 35.12 14.44
C VAL A 226 9.61 34.01 14.67
N GLU A 227 9.29 33.09 15.57
CA GLU A 227 10.12 31.94 15.88
C GLU A 227 10.16 30.95 14.70
N ALA A 228 11.34 30.46 14.36
CA ALA A 228 11.50 29.22 13.59
C ALA A 228 11.74 28.07 14.58
N ARG A 229 11.00 26.97 14.43
CA ARG A 229 11.05 25.84 15.37
C ARG A 229 11.13 24.52 14.64
N GLU A 230 12.06 23.67 15.05
CA GLU A 230 12.10 22.26 14.68
C GLU A 230 11.20 21.43 15.60
N ILE A 231 10.41 20.54 15.04
CA ILE A 231 9.63 19.57 15.80
C ILE A 231 9.87 18.16 15.28
N LEU A 232 9.70 17.17 16.15
CA LEU A 232 9.50 15.79 15.73
C LEU A 232 8.00 15.51 15.70
N THR A 233 7.50 15.10 14.55
CA THR A 233 6.11 14.70 14.40
C THR A 233 5.94 13.24 14.80
N GLU A 234 4.80 12.95 15.42
CA GLU A 234 4.36 11.59 15.62
C GLU A 234 3.94 10.99 14.27
N THR A 235 4.27 9.73 14.05
CA THR A 235 3.90 8.97 12.84
C THR A 235 3.23 7.65 13.23
N ALA A 236 2.36 7.16 12.36
CA ALA A 236 1.82 5.81 12.42
C ALA A 236 2.50 4.97 11.31
N PRO A 237 3.62 4.29 11.61
CA PRO A 237 4.47 3.66 10.59
C PRO A 237 3.79 2.53 9.80
N SER A 238 2.74 1.92 10.35
CA SER A 238 1.97 0.88 9.67
C SER A 238 0.78 1.41 8.87
N ASP A 239 0.37 2.67 9.08
CA ASP A 239 -0.69 3.32 8.31
C ASP A 239 -0.07 4.20 7.25
N THR A 240 0.08 3.66 6.05
CA THR A 240 0.78 4.31 4.94
C THR A 240 -0.12 4.45 3.72
N VAL A 241 0.32 5.33 2.82
CA VAL A 241 -0.17 5.40 1.44
C VAL A 241 1.03 5.27 0.51
N MET A 242 0.99 4.29 -0.38
CA MET A 242 2.03 4.14 -1.38
C MET A 242 1.99 5.29 -2.39
N LEU A 243 3.16 5.89 -2.62
CA LEU A 243 3.38 6.91 -3.63
C LEU A 243 3.71 6.24 -4.96
N VAL A 244 2.72 6.13 -5.85
CA VAL A 244 2.92 5.59 -7.20
C VAL A 244 3.70 6.59 -8.05
N PRO A 245 4.85 6.21 -8.64
CA PRO A 245 5.62 7.12 -9.47
C PRO A 245 4.81 7.67 -10.65
N THR A 246 5.03 8.94 -10.98
CA THR A 246 4.39 9.56 -12.15
C THR A 246 4.79 8.80 -13.42
N GLY A 247 3.80 8.46 -14.25
CA GLY A 247 4.01 7.72 -15.49
C GLY A 247 4.15 6.21 -15.33
N PHE A 248 3.96 5.66 -14.13
CA PHE A 248 3.91 4.22 -13.91
C PHE A 248 2.88 3.54 -14.83
N GLN A 249 3.28 2.44 -15.46
CA GLN A 249 2.46 1.70 -16.40
C GLN A 249 1.86 0.48 -15.71
N TRP A 250 0.54 0.45 -15.57
CA TRP A 250 -0.18 -0.68 -15.01
C TRP A 250 -0.33 -1.80 -16.04
N ASP A 251 -0.02 -3.04 -15.66
CA ASP A 251 -0.37 -4.20 -16.50
C ASP A 251 -1.88 -4.42 -16.42
N GLN A 252 -2.56 -4.47 -17.56
CA GLN A 252 -4.03 -4.57 -17.59
C GLN A 252 -4.58 -5.85 -16.95
N ARG A 253 -3.77 -6.91 -16.85
CA ARG A 253 -4.19 -8.18 -16.24
C ARG A 253 -4.45 -8.05 -14.75
N VAL A 254 -3.82 -7.09 -14.06
CA VAL A 254 -4.01 -6.93 -12.60
C VAL A 254 -5.44 -6.53 -12.24
N TYR A 255 -6.21 -5.96 -13.18
CA TYR A 255 -7.63 -5.64 -12.96
C TYR A 255 -8.54 -6.88 -12.94
N LEU A 256 -8.03 -8.05 -13.33
CA LEU A 256 -8.73 -9.34 -13.31
C LEU A 256 -8.22 -10.26 -12.20
N LEU A 257 -7.36 -9.76 -11.32
CA LEU A 257 -6.75 -10.52 -10.24
C LEU A 257 -7.10 -9.90 -8.89
N PRO A 258 -7.07 -10.69 -7.81
CA PRO A 258 -7.14 -10.15 -6.46
C PRO A 258 -6.06 -9.08 -6.22
N ASN A 259 -6.51 -7.91 -5.78
CA ASN A 259 -5.67 -6.79 -5.37
C ASN A 259 -5.64 -6.70 -3.85
N LEU A 260 -4.65 -7.36 -3.26
CA LEU A 260 -4.35 -7.22 -1.84
C LEU A 260 -3.92 -5.77 -1.57
N GLY A 261 -4.56 -5.13 -0.59
CA GLY A 261 -4.27 -3.75 -0.20
C GLY A 261 -2.88 -3.59 0.40
N GLU A 262 -2.44 -2.34 0.48
CA GLU A 262 -1.20 -1.95 1.16
C GLU A 262 -1.26 -2.26 2.67
N ARG A 263 -0.12 -2.65 3.24
CA ARG A 263 0.05 -2.94 4.68
C ARG A 263 1.42 -2.48 5.14
N GLY A 264 1.49 -1.47 6.01
CA GLY A 264 2.76 -0.82 6.30
C GLY A 264 3.44 -0.41 5.01
N ILE A 265 4.67 -0.82 4.77
CA ILE A 265 5.41 -0.53 3.54
C ILE A 265 5.41 -1.71 2.54
N ILE A 266 4.41 -2.58 2.61
CA ILE A 266 4.15 -3.61 1.60
C ILE A 266 3.24 -2.98 0.52
N PRO A 267 3.66 -2.96 -0.76
CA PRO A 267 2.86 -2.38 -1.85
C PRO A 267 1.59 -3.19 -2.11
N SER A 268 0.61 -2.56 -2.76
CA SER A 268 -0.55 -3.29 -3.27
C SER A 268 -0.14 -4.38 -4.28
N ALA A 269 -0.88 -5.49 -4.31
CA ALA A 269 -0.58 -6.58 -5.24
C ALA A 269 -0.65 -6.12 -6.70
N ALA A 270 -1.59 -5.25 -7.06
CA ALA A 270 -1.69 -4.70 -8.41
C ALA A 270 -0.43 -3.92 -8.82
N TYR A 271 0.14 -3.12 -7.91
CA TYR A 271 1.37 -2.37 -8.18
C TYR A 271 2.54 -3.34 -8.37
N ALA A 272 2.73 -4.23 -7.41
CA ALA A 272 3.85 -5.16 -7.40
C ALA A 272 3.83 -6.09 -8.62
N MET A 273 2.66 -6.63 -8.99
CA MET A 273 2.49 -7.45 -10.19
C MET A 273 2.68 -6.66 -11.49
N SER A 274 2.28 -5.38 -11.53
CA SER A 274 2.56 -4.54 -12.71
C SER A 274 4.06 -4.24 -12.86
N ALA A 275 4.80 -4.18 -11.75
CA ALA A 275 6.23 -3.94 -11.72
C ALA A 275 7.07 -5.22 -11.94
N ASP A 276 6.55 -6.39 -11.58
CA ASP A 276 7.24 -7.68 -11.67
C ASP A 276 6.39 -8.74 -12.40
N PRO A 277 6.75 -9.08 -13.66
CA PRO A 277 6.05 -10.10 -14.44
C PRO A 277 6.04 -11.50 -13.79
N ALA A 278 7.07 -11.89 -13.04
CA ALA A 278 7.10 -13.18 -12.37
C ALA A 278 6.11 -13.23 -11.21
N LEU A 279 5.97 -12.11 -10.49
CA LEU A 279 4.95 -11.96 -9.44
C LEU A 279 3.54 -11.94 -10.03
N LEU A 280 3.35 -11.30 -11.19
CA LEU A 280 2.07 -11.34 -11.91
C LEU A 280 1.68 -12.78 -12.30
N GLU A 281 2.61 -13.54 -12.87
CA GLU A 281 2.35 -14.95 -13.17
C GLU A 281 2.04 -15.77 -11.91
N ALA A 282 2.68 -15.45 -10.78
CA ALA A 282 2.36 -16.07 -9.49
C ALA A 282 0.94 -15.73 -9.03
N GLY A 283 0.51 -14.47 -9.13
CA GLY A 283 -0.86 -14.04 -8.83
C GLY A 283 -1.89 -14.78 -9.69
N GLU A 284 -1.65 -14.86 -11.01
CA GLU A 284 -2.52 -15.63 -11.92
C GLU A 284 -2.58 -17.12 -11.56
N ARG A 285 -1.44 -17.73 -11.17
CA ARG A 285 -1.40 -19.12 -10.71
C ARG A 285 -2.24 -19.31 -9.45
N LEU A 286 -2.08 -18.46 -8.45
CA LEU A 286 -2.85 -18.51 -7.20
C LEU A 286 -4.34 -18.39 -7.45
N THR A 287 -4.77 -17.46 -8.31
CA THR A 287 -6.18 -17.33 -8.71
C THR A 287 -6.67 -18.63 -9.37
N ARG A 288 -5.89 -19.23 -10.27
CA ARG A 288 -6.24 -20.54 -10.87
C ARG A 288 -6.29 -21.67 -9.85
N ARG A 289 -5.44 -21.70 -8.82
CA ARG A 289 -5.50 -22.71 -7.74
C ARG A 289 -6.84 -22.65 -7.03
N LEU A 290 -7.24 -21.45 -6.59
CA LEU A 290 -8.52 -21.23 -5.94
C LEU A 290 -9.70 -21.57 -6.84
N LEU A 291 -9.66 -21.15 -8.11
CA LEU A 291 -10.67 -21.45 -9.13
C LEU A 291 -10.83 -22.96 -9.44
N ASN A 292 -9.90 -23.79 -8.98
CA ASN A 292 -9.96 -25.25 -9.10
C ASN A 292 -10.18 -25.96 -7.76
N GLY A 293 -10.48 -25.21 -6.68
CA GLY A 293 -10.65 -25.77 -5.33
C GLY A 293 -9.37 -26.28 -4.67
N GLN A 294 -8.19 -25.97 -5.23
CA GLN A 294 -6.88 -26.43 -4.74
C GLN A 294 -6.37 -25.54 -3.60
N VAL A 295 -7.14 -25.47 -2.50
CA VAL A 295 -6.92 -24.54 -1.38
C VAL A 295 -5.61 -24.85 -0.64
N ALA A 296 -5.24 -26.11 -0.48
CA ALA A 296 -4.01 -26.49 0.22
C ALA A 296 -2.77 -26.01 -0.55
N ILE A 297 -2.71 -26.30 -1.85
CA ILE A 297 -1.62 -25.87 -2.74
C ILE A 297 -1.60 -24.34 -2.84
N PHE A 298 -2.76 -23.70 -2.96
CA PHE A 298 -2.87 -22.24 -2.95
C PHE A 298 -2.21 -21.64 -1.70
N ARG A 299 -2.50 -22.19 -0.51
CA ARG A 299 -1.97 -21.67 0.74
C ARG A 299 -0.45 -21.80 0.83
N GLU A 300 0.10 -22.91 0.35
CA GLU A 300 1.56 -23.09 0.27
C GLU A 300 2.20 -22.09 -0.69
N GLU A 301 1.70 -21.99 -1.93
CA GLU A 301 2.21 -21.05 -2.94
C GLU A 301 2.02 -19.57 -2.52
N LEU A 302 1.00 -19.26 -1.71
CA LEU A 302 0.73 -17.91 -1.22
C LEU A 302 1.81 -17.42 -0.25
N ARG A 303 2.44 -18.31 0.54
CA ARG A 303 3.55 -17.91 1.42
C ARG A 303 4.68 -17.27 0.62
N ASP A 304 5.09 -17.93 -0.46
CA ASP A 304 6.14 -17.42 -1.36
C ASP A 304 5.71 -16.12 -2.02
N PHE A 305 4.43 -16.03 -2.43
CA PHE A 305 3.87 -14.81 -3.01
C PHE A 305 3.88 -13.64 -2.03
N VAL A 306 3.51 -13.85 -0.76
CA VAL A 306 3.54 -12.81 0.29
C VAL A 306 4.97 -12.35 0.55
N THR A 307 5.93 -13.27 0.60
CA THR A 307 7.34 -12.91 0.71
C THR A 307 7.82 -12.10 -0.49
N ALA A 308 7.48 -12.50 -1.71
CA ALA A 308 7.86 -11.75 -2.91
C ALA A 308 7.17 -10.38 -2.99
N LEU A 309 5.89 -10.30 -2.60
CA LEU A 309 5.10 -9.08 -2.57
C LEU A 309 5.72 -8.00 -1.66
N ALA A 310 6.31 -8.40 -0.54
CA ALA A 310 7.02 -7.50 0.36
C ALA A 310 8.32 -6.93 -0.22
N MET A 311 8.77 -7.42 -1.39
CA MET A 311 9.99 -6.98 -2.07
C MET A 311 11.26 -6.98 -1.18
N PRO A 312 11.61 -8.11 -0.52
CA PRO A 312 12.71 -8.16 0.46
C PRO A 312 14.10 -7.86 -0.14
N GLY A 313 14.25 -7.93 -1.47
CA GLY A 313 15.51 -7.73 -2.17
C GLY A 313 16.08 -6.29 -2.23
N ARG A 314 15.44 -5.29 -1.60
CA ARG A 314 15.97 -3.92 -1.56
C ARG A 314 17.11 -3.68 -0.55
N GLY A 315 17.65 -4.75 0.05
CA GLY A 315 18.94 -4.71 0.74
C GLY A 315 18.91 -4.07 2.12
N VAL A 316 17.88 -4.40 2.92
CA VAL A 316 17.78 -3.94 4.32
C VAL A 316 18.78 -4.75 5.17
N PRO A 317 19.92 -4.17 5.62
CA PRO A 317 20.92 -4.95 6.33
C PRO A 317 20.38 -5.39 7.71
N GLY A 318 20.56 -6.67 8.06
CA GLY A 318 20.15 -7.22 9.36
C GLY A 318 18.92 -8.14 9.33
N PHE A 319 18.27 -8.31 8.18
CA PHE A 319 17.14 -9.24 8.00
C PHE A 319 17.54 -10.47 7.18
N GLU A 320 18.24 -11.41 7.81
CA GLU A 320 18.64 -12.67 7.15
C GLU A 320 17.46 -13.63 6.95
N ASP A 321 16.41 -13.53 7.78
CA ASP A 321 15.15 -14.26 7.61
C ASP A 321 14.15 -13.40 6.80
N PRO A 322 13.74 -13.83 5.60
CA PRO A 322 12.76 -13.13 4.78
C PRO A 322 11.40 -12.92 5.46
N ARG A 323 10.97 -13.83 6.35
CA ARG A 323 9.69 -13.69 7.08
C ARG A 323 9.74 -12.53 8.05
N LEU A 324 10.87 -12.37 8.73
CA LEU A 324 11.08 -11.26 9.65
C LEU A 324 11.08 -9.93 8.89
N GLU A 325 11.69 -9.88 7.68
CA GLU A 325 11.64 -8.67 6.86
C GLU A 325 10.21 -8.33 6.44
N VAL A 326 9.40 -9.32 6.04
CA VAL A 326 8.00 -9.13 5.68
C VAL A 326 7.22 -8.55 6.86
N LEU A 327 7.36 -9.13 8.05
CA LEU A 327 6.69 -8.64 9.27
C LEU A 327 7.17 -7.23 9.62
N ALA A 328 8.45 -6.95 9.39
CA ALA A 328 8.98 -5.63 9.63
C ALA A 328 8.42 -4.58 8.68
N ARG A 329 8.23 -4.93 7.42
CA ARG A 329 7.57 -4.10 6.43
C ARG A 329 6.09 -3.90 6.74
N GLU A 330 5.37 -4.94 7.15
CA GLU A 330 3.97 -4.84 7.60
C GLU A 330 3.84 -3.85 8.77
N ALA A 331 4.79 -3.88 9.71
CA ALA A 331 4.81 -2.98 10.86
C ALA A 331 5.39 -1.58 10.57
N GLY A 332 5.97 -1.34 9.38
CA GLY A 332 6.66 -0.09 9.05
C GLY A 332 7.98 0.12 9.81
N PHE A 333 8.74 -0.94 10.03
CA PHE A 333 10.05 -0.94 10.70
C PHE A 333 10.09 -0.25 12.08
N THR A 334 9.18 -0.64 12.98
CA THR A 334 9.19 -0.11 14.36
C THR A 334 10.40 -0.55 15.18
N LYS A 335 10.86 0.31 16.11
CA LYS A 335 11.90 -0.01 17.10
C LYS A 335 11.56 -1.23 17.96
N ALA A 336 10.27 -1.54 18.15
CA ALA A 336 9.83 -2.67 18.97
C ALA A 336 10.25 -4.04 18.41
N MET A 337 10.65 -4.11 17.14
CA MET A 337 11.16 -5.34 16.53
C MET A 337 12.63 -5.60 16.82
N PHE A 338 13.33 -4.65 17.43
CA PHE A 338 14.73 -4.78 17.75
C PHE A 338 14.97 -4.65 19.25
N ASP A 339 15.92 -5.41 19.77
CA ASP A 339 16.42 -5.25 21.12
C ASP A 339 17.32 -4.00 21.24
N ALA A 340 17.78 -3.70 22.46
CA ALA A 340 18.66 -2.57 22.72
C ALA A 340 20.03 -2.65 21.99
N THR A 341 20.37 -3.81 21.43
CA THR A 341 21.59 -4.05 20.64
C THR A 341 21.35 -3.96 19.13
N GLY A 342 20.11 -3.71 18.70
CA GLY A 342 19.72 -3.64 17.30
C GLY A 342 19.52 -5.01 16.64
N LYS A 343 19.46 -6.11 17.42
CA LYS A 343 19.12 -7.43 16.91
C LYS A 343 17.61 -7.64 16.90
N PRO A 344 17.06 -8.46 15.99
CA PRO A 344 15.66 -8.85 16.06
C PRO A 344 15.30 -9.38 17.45
N ALA A 345 14.34 -8.71 18.09
CA ALA A 345 13.82 -9.09 19.40
C ALA A 345 12.92 -10.34 19.36
N PRO A 346 12.08 -10.57 18.33
CA PRO A 346 11.22 -11.76 18.28
C PRO A 346 12.02 -13.04 18.14
N SER A 347 11.59 -14.08 18.85
CA SER A 347 12.08 -15.44 18.65
C SER A 347 11.62 -16.02 17.30
N GLU A 348 12.34 -17.02 16.80
CA GLU A 348 11.98 -17.76 15.57
C GLU A 348 10.53 -18.29 15.59
N ALA A 349 10.06 -18.75 16.76
CA ALA A 349 8.69 -19.23 16.92
C ALA A 349 7.65 -18.10 16.81
N GLU A 350 7.96 -16.92 17.36
CA GLU A 350 7.11 -15.73 17.22
C GLU A 350 7.08 -15.23 15.77
N VAL A 351 8.23 -15.22 15.08
CA VAL A 351 8.30 -14.89 13.65
C VAL A 351 7.45 -15.85 12.84
N ALA A 352 7.59 -17.16 13.05
CA ALA A 352 6.80 -18.17 12.34
C ALA A 352 5.30 -18.00 12.58
N GLY A 353 4.87 -17.83 13.84
CA GLY A 353 3.46 -17.66 14.19
C GLY A 353 2.86 -16.38 13.61
N ASN A 354 3.58 -15.26 13.69
CA ASN A 354 3.13 -13.98 13.15
C ASN A 354 3.08 -13.98 11.62
N PHE A 355 4.05 -14.61 10.95
CA PHE A 355 4.05 -14.75 9.50
C PHE A 355 2.88 -15.62 9.02
N ASP A 356 2.58 -16.71 9.73
CA ASP A 356 1.43 -17.56 9.41
C ASP A 356 0.10 -16.84 9.61
N ARG A 357 -0.02 -16.00 10.65
CA ARG A 357 -1.17 -15.10 10.82
C ARG A 357 -1.33 -14.20 9.60
N LEU A 358 -0.27 -13.50 9.19
CA LEU A 358 -0.30 -12.59 8.03
C LEU A 358 -0.67 -13.32 6.73
N VAL A 359 -0.12 -14.52 6.51
CA VAL A 359 -0.43 -15.34 5.34
C VAL A 359 -1.90 -15.76 5.35
N ASN A 360 -2.44 -16.19 6.49
CA ASN A 360 -3.85 -16.60 6.58
C ASN A 360 -4.81 -15.40 6.37
N GLU A 361 -4.51 -14.24 6.93
CA GLU A 361 -5.28 -13.01 6.69
C GLU A 361 -5.25 -12.62 5.20
N THR A 362 -4.07 -12.70 4.58
CA THR A 362 -3.90 -12.47 3.15
C THR A 362 -4.65 -13.48 2.30
N ALA A 363 -4.57 -14.76 2.66
CA ALA A 363 -5.27 -15.85 1.98
C ALA A 363 -6.76 -15.60 1.98
N LEU A 364 -7.29 -15.15 3.11
CA LEU A 364 -8.71 -14.85 3.24
C LEU A 364 -9.11 -13.68 2.33
N ASP A 365 -8.40 -12.56 2.39
CA ASP A 365 -8.70 -11.41 1.52
C ASP A 365 -8.58 -11.78 0.04
N PHE A 366 -7.59 -12.61 -0.31
CA PHE A 366 -7.43 -13.13 -1.67
C PHE A 366 -8.62 -14.00 -2.08
N CYS A 367 -9.06 -14.95 -1.24
CA CYS A 367 -10.23 -15.79 -1.49
C CYS A 367 -11.49 -14.95 -1.74
N LEU A 368 -11.72 -13.93 -0.92
CA LEU A 368 -12.90 -13.06 -1.03
C LEU A 368 -12.91 -12.26 -2.32
N GLN A 369 -11.76 -11.76 -2.73
CA GLN A 369 -11.63 -11.03 -3.97
C GLN A 369 -11.72 -11.96 -5.19
N ALA A 370 -11.10 -13.14 -5.12
CA ALA A 370 -11.17 -14.14 -6.19
C ALA A 370 -12.60 -14.63 -6.47
N VAL A 371 -13.38 -14.85 -5.40
CA VAL A 371 -14.81 -15.20 -5.48
C VAL A 371 -15.63 -14.00 -6.00
N GLY A 372 -15.26 -12.77 -5.62
CA GLY A 372 -15.94 -11.55 -6.01
C GLY A 372 -15.70 -11.04 -7.44
N LEU A 373 -14.77 -11.63 -8.20
CA LEU A 373 -14.48 -11.30 -9.61
C LEU A 373 -15.59 -11.74 -10.59
N HIS A 374 -16.75 -12.16 -10.08
CA HIS A 374 -17.88 -12.62 -10.88
C HIS A 374 -18.45 -11.52 -11.79
N VAL A 375 -18.46 -11.78 -13.10
CA VAL A 375 -19.16 -10.96 -14.10
C VAL A 375 -20.51 -11.61 -14.39
N PRO A 376 -21.65 -10.98 -14.05
CA PRO A 376 -22.97 -11.54 -14.32
C PRO A 376 -23.32 -11.41 -15.81
N SER A 377 -22.71 -12.25 -16.64
CA SER A 377 -23.25 -12.62 -17.94
C SER A 377 -22.70 -13.97 -18.40
N MET A 378 -23.61 -14.95 -18.50
CA MET A 378 -23.45 -16.25 -19.16
C MET A 378 -22.58 -17.33 -18.47
N GLU A 379 -21.87 -17.01 -17.38
CA GLU A 379 -21.07 -17.97 -16.59
C GLU A 379 -21.64 -18.37 -15.21
N ASP A 380 -22.89 -18.03 -14.89
CA ASP A 380 -23.52 -18.45 -13.61
C ASP A 380 -23.49 -19.97 -13.39
N ARG A 381 -23.44 -20.79 -14.45
CA ARG A 381 -23.33 -22.25 -14.35
C ARG A 381 -21.91 -22.75 -14.05
N MET A 382 -20.88 -22.03 -14.49
CA MET A 382 -19.49 -22.41 -14.23
C MET A 382 -19.10 -22.01 -12.81
N PHE A 383 -19.53 -20.83 -12.35
CA PHE A 383 -19.33 -20.42 -10.97
C PHE A 383 -20.19 -21.23 -10.00
N ALA A 384 -21.45 -21.54 -10.31
CA ALA A 384 -22.28 -22.39 -9.44
C ALA A 384 -21.74 -23.84 -9.27
N ALA A 385 -20.88 -24.30 -10.17
CA ALA A 385 -20.20 -25.59 -10.03
C ALA A 385 -18.87 -25.51 -9.24
N HIS A 386 -18.41 -24.30 -8.93
CA HIS A 386 -17.12 -24.03 -8.30
C HIS A 386 -17.11 -24.44 -6.82
N PRO A 387 -16.04 -25.11 -6.32
CA PRO A 387 -16.00 -25.64 -4.96
C PRO A 387 -16.08 -24.59 -3.84
N LEU A 388 -15.76 -23.33 -4.15
CA LEU A 388 -15.78 -22.22 -3.20
C LEU A 388 -16.88 -21.18 -3.47
N ALA A 389 -17.77 -21.39 -4.44
CA ALA A 389 -18.77 -20.38 -4.81
C ALA A 389 -19.71 -20.00 -3.66
N TRP A 390 -19.92 -20.92 -2.71
CA TRP A 390 -20.73 -20.66 -1.53
C TRP A 390 -20.09 -19.67 -0.54
N LEU A 391 -18.78 -19.36 -0.64
CA LEU A 391 -18.16 -18.33 0.20
C LEU A 391 -18.75 -16.93 -0.06
N ASP A 392 -19.25 -16.66 -1.27
CA ASP A 392 -19.88 -15.36 -1.57
C ASP A 392 -21.15 -15.13 -0.73
N THR A 393 -21.83 -16.22 -0.34
CA THR A 393 -23.03 -16.16 0.51
C THR A 393 -22.74 -15.68 1.94
N MET A 394 -21.47 -15.61 2.34
CA MET A 394 -21.03 -15.13 3.66
C MET A 394 -20.62 -13.65 3.65
N ARG A 395 -20.88 -12.92 2.56
CA ARG A 395 -20.66 -11.47 2.51
C ARG A 395 -21.85 -10.73 3.12
N VAL A 396 -21.59 -9.91 4.13
CA VAL A 396 -22.61 -9.09 4.83
C VAL A 396 -22.18 -7.63 4.78
N GLY A 397 -23.01 -6.75 4.21
CA GLY A 397 -22.78 -5.30 4.22
C GLY A 397 -21.47 -4.84 3.57
N GLY A 398 -20.89 -5.62 2.64
CA GLY A 398 -19.59 -5.36 2.03
C GLY A 398 -18.39 -5.96 2.79
N GLY A 399 -18.59 -6.50 3.99
CA GLY A 399 -17.62 -7.30 4.74
C GLY A 399 -17.82 -8.80 4.55
N PHE A 400 -16.94 -9.60 5.15
CA PHE A 400 -17.03 -11.06 5.20
C PHE A 400 -17.08 -11.53 6.64
N GLU A 401 -18.13 -12.25 6.98
CA GLU A 401 -18.40 -12.74 8.33
C GLU A 401 -18.55 -14.27 8.25
N PRO A 402 -17.44 -15.03 8.36
CA PRO A 402 -17.48 -16.46 8.12
C PRO A 402 -18.26 -17.18 9.22
N ASP A 403 -19.25 -17.98 8.82
CA ASP A 403 -19.83 -19.00 9.69
C ASP A 403 -19.05 -20.30 9.50
N LEU A 404 -18.20 -20.63 10.48
CA LEU A 404 -17.36 -21.82 10.47
C LEU A 404 -18.15 -23.12 10.31
N ARG A 405 -19.36 -23.16 10.87
CA ARG A 405 -20.23 -24.32 10.71
C ARG A 405 -20.64 -24.46 9.25
N VAL A 406 -20.96 -23.36 8.59
CA VAL A 406 -21.28 -23.39 7.15
C VAL A 406 -20.05 -23.74 6.33
N VAL A 407 -18.86 -23.21 6.67
CA VAL A 407 -17.58 -23.57 6.00
C VAL A 407 -17.34 -25.07 6.05
N VAL A 408 -17.50 -25.67 7.23
CA VAL A 408 -17.34 -27.10 7.44
C VAL A 408 -18.42 -27.89 6.73
N GLU A 409 -19.69 -27.52 6.88
CA GLU A 409 -20.81 -28.28 6.32
C GLU A 409 -20.77 -28.26 4.79
N ARG A 410 -20.54 -27.09 4.18
CA ARG A 410 -20.42 -26.95 2.72
C ARG A 410 -19.15 -27.59 2.20
N GLY A 411 -18.01 -27.33 2.83
CA GLY A 411 -16.75 -27.96 2.45
C GLY A 411 -16.81 -29.49 2.53
N ALA A 412 -17.49 -30.05 3.53
CA ALA A 412 -17.72 -31.50 3.63
C ALA A 412 -18.57 -32.04 2.45
N GLU A 413 -19.58 -31.29 2.00
CA GLU A 413 -20.37 -31.63 0.80
C GLU A 413 -19.49 -31.61 -0.46
N GLU A 414 -18.57 -30.65 -0.55
CA GLU A 414 -17.59 -30.51 -1.63
C GLU A 414 -16.59 -31.67 -1.69
N VAL A 415 -16.14 -32.14 -0.53
CA VAL A 415 -15.31 -33.35 -0.39
C VAL A 415 -16.08 -34.60 -0.80
N ALA A 416 -17.32 -34.75 -0.34
CA ALA A 416 -18.14 -35.91 -0.67
C ALA A 416 -18.46 -36.03 -2.17
N ARG A 417 -18.56 -34.91 -2.89
CA ARG A 417 -18.75 -34.89 -4.36
C ARG A 417 -17.44 -34.97 -5.15
N GLY A 418 -16.30 -35.05 -4.47
CA GLY A 418 -14.97 -35.14 -5.09
C GLY A 418 -14.47 -33.86 -5.75
N ALA A 419 -15.06 -32.70 -5.40
CA ALA A 419 -14.68 -31.40 -5.95
C ALA A 419 -13.64 -30.66 -5.10
N MET A 420 -13.38 -31.16 -3.89
CA MET A 420 -12.38 -30.67 -2.94
C MET A 420 -11.75 -31.87 -2.22
N THR A 421 -10.48 -31.81 -1.85
CA THR A 421 -9.89 -32.84 -0.98
C THR A 421 -10.13 -32.51 0.49
N GLY A 422 -10.02 -33.47 1.41
CA GLY A 422 -10.14 -33.13 2.84
C GLY A 422 -8.98 -32.25 3.32
N GLU A 423 -7.81 -32.35 2.71
CA GLU A 423 -6.69 -31.41 2.92
C GLU A 423 -7.03 -29.98 2.49
N ASP A 424 -7.72 -29.80 1.35
CA ASP A 424 -8.22 -28.48 0.92
C ASP A 424 -9.26 -27.91 1.90
N LEU A 425 -10.13 -28.77 2.46
CA LEU A 425 -11.09 -28.36 3.49
C LEU A 425 -10.38 -27.92 4.77
N ILE A 426 -9.37 -28.69 5.21
CA ILE A 426 -8.55 -28.33 6.37
C ILE A 426 -7.88 -26.97 6.13
N ALA A 427 -7.26 -26.77 4.97
CA ALA A 427 -6.61 -25.51 4.61
C ALA A 427 -7.60 -24.33 4.59
N LEU A 428 -8.81 -24.52 4.04
CA LEU A 428 -9.85 -23.50 4.03
C LEU A 428 -10.26 -23.08 5.45
N ILE A 429 -10.41 -24.05 6.35
CA ILE A 429 -10.77 -23.80 7.74
C ILE A 429 -9.68 -23.01 8.46
N GLU A 430 -8.41 -23.38 8.28
CA GLU A 430 -7.27 -22.66 8.84
C GLU A 430 -7.14 -21.23 8.31
N ILE A 431 -7.45 -21.00 7.02
CA ILE A 431 -7.51 -19.65 6.45
C ILE A 431 -8.62 -18.82 7.09
N THR A 432 -9.78 -19.43 7.36
CA THR A 432 -10.90 -18.71 7.99
C THR A 432 -10.74 -18.52 9.50
N ALA A 433 -9.95 -19.38 10.17
CA ALA A 433 -9.79 -19.43 11.62
C ALA A 433 -9.47 -18.10 12.31
N PRO A 434 -8.58 -17.23 11.78
CA PRO A 434 -8.24 -15.96 12.43
C PRO A 434 -9.43 -14.99 12.59
N ARG A 435 -10.50 -15.13 11.81
CA ARG A 435 -11.70 -14.30 11.91
C ARG A 435 -12.83 -14.95 12.71
N LEU A 436 -12.57 -16.08 13.38
CA LEU A 436 -13.57 -16.84 14.11
C LEU A 436 -13.52 -16.53 15.60
N ASP A 437 -14.69 -16.34 16.19
CA ASP A 437 -14.84 -16.29 17.64
C ASP A 437 -14.39 -17.65 18.25
N PRO A 438 -13.65 -17.67 19.38
CA PRO A 438 -13.41 -18.88 20.16
C PRO A 438 -14.66 -19.74 20.41
N GLU A 439 -15.85 -19.16 20.51
CA GLU A 439 -17.12 -19.88 20.62
C GLU A 439 -17.46 -20.66 19.34
N ALA A 440 -17.14 -20.12 18.15
CA ALA A 440 -17.31 -20.81 16.87
C ALA A 440 -16.37 -22.01 16.75
N ILE A 441 -15.11 -21.88 17.20
CA ILE A 441 -14.15 -23.00 17.24
C ILE A 441 -14.65 -24.11 18.18
N ARG A 442 -15.22 -23.74 19.34
CA ARG A 442 -15.84 -24.70 20.27
C ARG A 442 -17.06 -25.39 19.67
N ALA A 443 -17.86 -24.69 18.87
CA ALA A 443 -19.04 -25.26 18.21
C ALA A 443 -18.69 -26.42 17.27
N LEU A 444 -17.47 -26.45 16.70
CA LEU A 444 -17.00 -27.60 15.89
C LEU A 444 -16.80 -28.89 16.69
N ARG A 445 -16.71 -28.80 18.02
CA ARG A 445 -16.63 -29.96 18.92
C ARG A 445 -18.00 -30.57 19.23
N ASP A 446 -19.09 -29.96 18.75
CA ASP A 446 -20.43 -30.55 18.86
C ASP A 446 -20.46 -31.94 18.23
N ARG A 447 -21.10 -32.90 18.91
CA ARG A 447 -21.10 -34.31 18.48
C ARG A 447 -21.69 -34.51 17.08
N ARG A 448 -22.68 -33.71 16.68
CA ARG A 448 -23.32 -33.83 15.35
C ARG A 448 -22.42 -33.24 14.28
N VAL A 449 -21.78 -32.11 14.55
CA VAL A 449 -20.81 -31.50 13.64
C VAL A 449 -19.61 -32.42 13.45
N LYS A 450 -19.04 -32.92 14.54
CA LYS A 450 -17.96 -33.91 14.53
C LYS A 450 -18.30 -35.16 13.73
N ALA A 451 -19.49 -35.74 13.90
CA ALA A 451 -19.89 -36.93 13.15
C ALA A 451 -19.99 -36.68 11.64
N ARG A 452 -20.45 -35.49 11.22
CA ARG A 452 -20.48 -35.10 9.80
C ARG A 452 -19.08 -34.89 9.23
N ILE A 453 -18.20 -34.26 9.98
CA ILE A 453 -16.78 -34.10 9.63
C ILE A 453 -16.12 -35.46 9.46
N ASP A 454 -16.28 -36.35 10.44
CA ASP A 454 -15.70 -37.69 10.43
C ASP A 454 -16.20 -38.51 9.22
N ALA A 455 -17.49 -38.36 8.87
CA ALA A 455 -18.07 -39.01 7.70
C ALA A 455 -17.55 -38.44 6.37
N ALA A 456 -17.31 -37.14 6.29
CA ALA A 456 -16.86 -36.47 5.07
C ALA A 456 -15.36 -36.65 4.82
N LEU A 457 -14.54 -36.52 5.87
CA LEU A 457 -13.07 -36.60 5.77
C LEU A 457 -12.54 -38.04 5.85
N GLY A 458 -13.34 -39.00 6.32
CA GLY A 458 -12.95 -40.40 6.40
C GLY A 458 -11.65 -40.59 7.16
N THR A 459 -10.59 -41.03 6.47
CA THR A 459 -9.27 -41.27 7.06
C THR A 459 -8.55 -40.00 7.51
N GLU A 460 -8.90 -38.85 6.93
CA GLU A 460 -8.28 -37.55 7.22
C GLU A 460 -8.89 -36.86 8.46
N ALA A 461 -10.01 -37.39 8.97
CA ALA A 461 -10.70 -36.82 10.13
C ALA A 461 -9.82 -36.70 11.38
N ARG A 462 -8.93 -37.68 11.60
CA ARG A 462 -7.99 -37.64 12.75
C ARG A 462 -7.01 -36.47 12.65
N GLU A 463 -6.52 -36.20 11.45
CA GLU A 463 -5.60 -35.10 11.18
C GLU A 463 -6.31 -33.75 11.35
N PHE A 464 -7.52 -33.66 10.81
CA PHE A 464 -8.40 -32.50 10.99
C PHE A 464 -8.60 -32.15 12.47
N HIS A 465 -8.98 -33.12 13.32
CA HIS A 465 -9.21 -32.85 14.75
C HIS A 465 -7.94 -32.45 15.50
N ARG A 466 -6.77 -32.93 15.05
CA ARG A 466 -5.48 -32.53 15.60
C ARG A 466 -5.21 -31.05 15.31
N ARG A 467 -5.25 -30.65 14.04
CA ARG A 467 -5.00 -29.26 13.60
C ARG A 467 -6.02 -28.28 14.18
N LEU A 468 -7.29 -28.69 14.28
CA LEU A 468 -8.32 -27.90 14.94
C LEU A 468 -8.05 -27.68 16.45
N LYS A 469 -7.43 -28.66 17.13
CA LYS A 469 -7.03 -28.49 18.52
C LYS A 469 -5.91 -27.46 18.64
N ASP A 470 -4.93 -27.50 17.74
CA ASP A 470 -3.78 -26.59 17.72
C ASP A 470 -4.22 -25.14 17.49
N LEU A 471 -5.24 -24.91 16.64
CA LEU A 471 -5.84 -23.59 16.40
C LEU A 471 -6.50 -22.96 17.64
N ASN A 472 -6.96 -23.74 18.62
CA ASN A 472 -7.68 -23.24 19.78
C ASN A 472 -6.75 -22.81 20.94
N GLY A 473 -5.43 -22.95 20.78
CA GLY A 473 -4.44 -22.61 21.81
C GLY A 473 -4.47 -23.48 23.07
N ASP A 474 -5.25 -24.57 23.10
CA ASP A 474 -5.29 -25.53 24.21
C ASP A 474 -4.20 -26.60 24.05
N ALA A 475 -2.95 -26.23 24.32
CA ALA A 475 -1.86 -27.17 24.63
C ALA A 475 -1.64 -27.24 26.14
#